data_AF-A0A8H7X0B7-F1
#
_entry.id   AF-A0A8H7X0B7-F1
#
_cell.length_a   1.000
_cell.length_b   1.000
_cell.length_c   1.000
_cell.angle_alpha   90.00
_cell.angle_beta   90.00
_cell.angle_gamma   90.00
#
_symmetry.space_group_name_H-M   'P 1'
#
loop_
_entity.id
_entity.type
_entity.pdbx_description
1 polymer ?
#
loop_
_entity_poly.entity_id
_entity_poly.type
_entity_poly.pdbx_seq_one_letter_code
_entity_poly.pdbx_strand_id
1 'polypeptide(L)'
;MDPGGPPQQNGTVYDLPGPMQARPAWEISLPFFQPTGPLDSILMGILQRQRSLATENTPSSLLTGPYHPDLRALMNPEMSNNTHPVASVVCNLARRLEYVGFAEKAAALFLVYRFIQWQISPMLETYQNMPDWFRPGPSQLTTAHPFVTSLVIWGTLRDVMIGDQQKYATEEFITTYQMCITVNWPFRDEDILVFVGEELRLTDAFIRHIDTQANWSLNEPFQRRYPELRDVCRFS
;
A
#
# COMPACT_ATOMS: atom_id res chain seq x y z
N MET A 1 53.49 23.95 57.60
CA MET A 1 52.08 24.41 57.57
C MET A 1 52.02 25.40 56.43
N ASP A 2 51.39 25.18 55.29
CA ASP A 2 50.39 24.22 54.82
C ASP A 2 50.56 24.14 53.27
N PRO A 3 50.29 23.02 52.59
CA PRO A 3 50.65 22.79 51.20
C PRO A 3 49.59 23.27 50.20
N GLY A 4 50.00 23.36 48.94
CA GLY A 4 49.23 23.87 47.81
C GLY A 4 47.86 23.23 47.60
N GLY A 5 46.91 24.06 47.17
CA GLY A 5 45.56 23.64 46.78
C GLY A 5 45.58 22.75 45.53
N PRO A 6 44.70 21.73 45.45
CA PRO A 6 44.59 20.90 44.26
C PRO A 6 43.72 21.54 43.17
N PRO A 7 43.86 21.13 41.91
CA PRO A 7 43.27 21.79 40.75
C PRO A 7 41.77 21.48 40.59
N GLN A 8 41.02 22.46 40.08
CA GLN A 8 39.65 22.28 39.59
C GLN A 8 39.62 21.25 38.46
N GLN A 9 38.96 20.12 38.71
CA GLN A 9 38.58 19.18 37.65
C GLN A 9 37.38 19.77 36.90
N ASN A 10 37.63 20.36 35.73
CA ASN A 10 36.60 20.60 34.72
C ASN A 10 36.14 19.24 34.19
N GLY A 11 35.15 18.65 34.85
CA GLY A 11 34.42 17.50 34.33
C GLY A 11 33.58 17.96 33.14
N THR A 12 34.08 17.73 31.93
CA THR A 12 33.25 17.69 30.73
C THR A 12 32.19 16.63 30.93
N VAL A 13 30.98 17.06 31.27
CA VAL A 13 29.78 16.22 31.18
C VAL A 13 29.63 15.88 29.71
N TYR A 14 29.91 14.63 29.35
CA TYR A 14 29.52 14.11 28.06
C TYR A 14 27.99 14.08 28.05
N ASP A 15 27.37 15.07 27.39
CA ASP A 15 25.96 15.02 27.04
C ASP A 15 25.76 13.76 26.19
N LEU A 16 25.14 12.75 26.80
CA LEU A 16 24.63 11.60 26.07
C LEU A 16 23.61 12.14 25.05
N PRO A 17 23.67 11.72 23.78
CA PRO A 17 22.61 12.07 22.84
C PRO A 17 21.29 11.61 23.46
N GLY A 18 20.34 12.56 23.59
CA GLY A 18 18.99 12.23 24.05
C GLY A 18 18.40 11.08 23.22
N PRO A 19 17.45 10.31 23.77
CA PRO A 19 16.89 9.16 23.08
C PRO A 19 16.40 9.60 21.69
N MET A 20 16.98 9.03 20.63
CA MET A 20 16.49 9.22 19.26
C MET A 20 15.01 8.86 19.26
N GLN A 21 14.13 9.86 19.10
CA GLN A 21 12.71 9.61 18.99
C GLN A 21 12.50 8.72 17.77
N ALA A 22 12.02 7.49 18.00
CA ALA A 22 11.66 6.59 16.93
C ALA A 22 10.58 7.26 16.09
N ARG A 23 10.85 7.43 14.79
CA ARG A 23 9.86 8.00 13.88
C ARG A 23 8.63 7.10 13.86
N PRO A 24 7.42 7.67 13.88
CA PRO A 24 6.21 6.87 13.85
C PRO A 24 6.08 6.16 12.50
N ALA A 25 5.43 4.99 12.47
CA ALA A 25 5.36 4.14 11.28
C ALA A 25 4.75 4.83 10.05
N TRP A 26 3.81 5.77 10.25
CA TRP A 26 3.17 6.50 9.15
C TRP A 26 4.10 7.49 8.44
N GLU A 27 5.21 7.90 9.05
CA GLU A 27 6.20 8.82 8.47
C GLU A 27 7.35 8.11 7.74
N ILE A 28 7.40 6.78 7.82
CA ILE A 28 8.52 6.00 7.28
C ILE A 28 8.27 5.70 5.81
N SER A 29 9.19 6.16 4.95
CA SER A 29 9.25 5.73 3.55
C SER A 29 9.64 4.27 3.47
N LEU A 30 8.85 3.47 2.74
CA LEU A 30 9.17 2.07 2.54
C LEU A 30 10.40 1.92 1.63
N PRO A 31 11.39 1.07 2.01
CA PRO A 31 12.61 0.87 1.26
C PRO A 31 12.38 -0.02 0.04
N PHE A 32 11.65 0.43 -0.97
CA PHE A 32 11.44 -0.40 -2.17
C PHE A 32 12.72 -0.61 -2.98
N PHE A 33 12.82 -1.75 -3.68
CA PHE A 33 13.85 -1.96 -4.70
C PHE A 33 13.67 -1.04 -5.90
N GLN A 34 14.66 -1.04 -6.79
CA GLN A 34 14.44 -0.55 -8.15
C GLN A 34 13.33 -1.39 -8.82
N PRO A 35 12.50 -0.79 -9.68
CA PRO A 35 11.41 -1.50 -10.34
C PRO A 35 11.87 -2.79 -10.99
N THR A 36 11.28 -3.92 -10.60
CA THR A 36 11.63 -5.25 -11.13
C THR A 36 10.76 -5.65 -12.33
N GLY A 37 9.68 -4.92 -12.59
CA GLY A 37 8.77 -5.17 -13.70
C GLY A 37 7.88 -3.97 -14.06
N PRO A 38 6.97 -4.13 -15.04
CA PRO A 38 6.13 -3.04 -15.55
C PRO A 38 5.22 -2.43 -14.50
N LEU A 39 4.63 -3.25 -13.62
CA LEU A 39 3.74 -2.80 -12.55
C LEU A 39 4.49 -1.90 -11.57
N ASP A 40 5.63 -2.36 -11.04
CA ASP A 40 6.48 -1.58 -10.13
C ASP A 40 6.92 -0.27 -10.78
N SER A 41 7.29 -0.29 -12.07
CA SER A 41 7.75 0.89 -12.81
C SER A 41 6.65 1.96 -12.88
N ILE A 42 5.41 1.56 -13.13
CA ILE A 42 4.27 2.47 -13.20
C ILE A 42 3.95 3.04 -11.82
N LEU A 43 3.90 2.19 -10.79
CA LEU A 43 3.56 2.60 -9.42
C LEU A 43 4.63 3.52 -8.81
N MET A 44 5.91 3.16 -8.93
CA MET A 44 6.99 4.02 -8.47
C MET A 44 7.10 5.31 -9.29
N GLY A 45 6.82 5.25 -10.60
CA GLY A 45 6.80 6.43 -11.46
C GLY A 45 5.74 7.46 -11.03
N ILE A 46 4.53 7.02 -10.68
CA ILE A 46 3.51 7.94 -10.17
C ILE A 46 3.88 8.49 -8.78
N LEU A 47 4.50 7.68 -7.91
CA LEU A 47 5.01 8.16 -6.61
C LEU A 47 6.06 9.25 -6.78
N GLN A 48 7.06 9.02 -7.62
CA GLN A 48 8.13 9.98 -7.87
C GLN A 48 7.56 11.27 -8.47
N ARG A 49 6.68 11.14 -9.46
CA ARG A 49 6.02 12.29 -10.09
C ARG A 49 5.25 13.11 -9.07
N GLN A 50 4.40 12.48 -8.26
CA GLN A 50 3.58 13.22 -7.29
C GLN A 50 4.44 13.84 -6.18
N ARG A 51 5.39 13.09 -5.60
CA ARG A 51 6.32 13.63 -4.60
C ARG A 51 7.14 14.83 -5.12
N SER A 52 7.45 14.88 -6.42
CA SER A 52 8.16 16.03 -7.03
C SER A 52 7.35 17.33 -7.06
N LEU A 53 6.02 17.23 -6.93
CA LEU A 53 5.12 18.39 -6.86
C LEU A 53 4.97 18.92 -5.43
N ALA A 54 5.51 18.21 -4.43
CA ALA A 54 5.39 18.60 -3.03
C ALA A 54 6.23 19.86 -2.76
N THR A 55 5.54 20.98 -2.56
CA THR A 55 6.08 22.22 -2.01
C THR A 55 5.25 22.61 -0.79
N GLU A 56 5.73 23.53 0.06
CA GLU A 56 4.99 23.94 1.27
C GLU A 56 3.54 24.39 1.00
N ASN A 57 3.25 24.87 -0.21
CA ASN A 57 1.93 25.42 -0.59
C ASN A 57 1.10 24.49 -1.49
N THR A 58 1.57 23.26 -1.77
CA THR A 58 0.83 22.35 -2.65
C THR A 58 -0.38 21.77 -1.89
N PRO A 59 -1.62 21.95 -2.37
CA PRO A 59 -2.79 21.36 -1.72
C PRO A 59 -2.72 19.83 -1.71
N SER A 60 -3.07 19.19 -0.59
CA SER A 60 -3.06 17.73 -0.45
C SER A 60 -3.89 17.01 -1.52
N SER A 61 -4.99 17.62 -1.97
CA SER A 61 -5.86 17.10 -3.02
C SER A 61 -5.21 17.08 -4.40
N LEU A 62 -4.25 17.98 -4.67
CA LEU A 62 -3.46 17.97 -5.91
C LEU A 62 -2.35 16.91 -5.88
N LEU A 63 -1.87 16.61 -4.68
CA LEU A 63 -0.77 15.67 -4.46
C LEU A 63 -1.25 14.22 -4.42
N THR A 64 -2.24 13.96 -3.58
CA THR A 64 -2.76 12.60 -3.29
C THR A 64 -4.08 12.31 -3.99
N GLY A 65 -4.78 13.33 -4.49
CA GLY A 65 -6.13 13.19 -5.02
C GLY A 65 -7.22 13.24 -3.94
N PRO A 66 -8.49 13.06 -4.34
CA PRO A 66 -9.61 12.99 -3.40
C PRO A 66 -9.56 11.77 -2.48
N TYR A 67 -10.34 11.79 -1.39
CA TYR A 67 -10.41 10.64 -0.47
C TYR A 67 -10.91 9.35 -1.14
N HIS A 68 -11.91 9.46 -2.01
CA HIS A 68 -12.36 8.36 -2.87
C HIS A 68 -11.87 8.57 -4.30
N PRO A 69 -11.32 7.54 -4.96
CA PRO A 69 -10.94 7.65 -6.36
C PRO A 69 -12.19 7.74 -7.24
N ASP A 70 -12.12 8.57 -8.28
CA ASP A 70 -13.06 8.53 -9.39
C ASP A 70 -12.69 7.38 -10.35
N LEU A 71 -13.61 6.44 -10.48
CA LEU A 71 -13.46 5.19 -11.23
C LEU A 71 -13.98 5.28 -12.66
N ARG A 72 -14.36 6.47 -13.15
CA ARG A 72 -14.76 6.64 -14.56
C ARG A 72 -13.71 6.12 -15.53
N ALA A 73 -12.42 6.32 -15.23
CA ALA A 73 -11.31 5.82 -16.04
C ALA A 73 -11.17 4.28 -16.05
N LEU A 74 -11.70 3.58 -15.04
CA LEU A 74 -11.76 2.11 -15.02
C LEU A 74 -12.73 1.60 -16.09
N MET A 75 -13.91 2.23 -16.18
CA MET A 75 -14.99 1.84 -17.09
C MET A 75 -14.79 2.38 -18.51
N ASN A 76 -14.32 3.63 -18.63
CA ASN A 76 -14.09 4.30 -19.90
C ASN A 76 -12.70 4.95 -19.93
N PRO A 77 -11.73 4.41 -20.69
CA PRO A 77 -10.37 4.92 -20.72
C PRO A 77 -10.26 6.35 -21.26
N GLU A 78 -11.21 6.83 -22.07
CA GLU A 78 -11.27 8.22 -22.56
C GLU A 78 -11.44 9.23 -21.42
N MET A 79 -12.00 8.80 -20.28
CA MET A 79 -12.17 9.64 -19.09
C MET A 79 -10.88 9.82 -18.28
N SER A 80 -9.77 9.17 -18.66
CA SER A 80 -8.49 9.24 -17.93
C SER A 80 -7.98 10.67 -17.72
N ASN A 81 -8.25 11.56 -18.68
CA ASN A 81 -7.82 12.97 -18.63
C ASN A 81 -8.69 13.84 -17.70
N ASN A 82 -9.87 13.35 -17.33
CA ASN A 82 -10.85 14.04 -16.49
C ASN A 82 -10.78 13.59 -15.02
N THR A 83 -9.81 12.73 -14.68
CA THR A 83 -9.63 12.18 -13.33
C THR A 83 -8.27 12.55 -12.77
N HIS A 84 -8.13 12.51 -11.45
CA HIS A 84 -6.85 12.77 -10.80
C HIS A 84 -5.76 11.80 -11.30
N PRO A 85 -4.51 12.23 -11.53
CA PRO A 85 -3.46 11.36 -12.10
C PRO A 85 -3.24 10.06 -11.32
N VAL A 86 -3.34 10.10 -9.98
CA VAL A 86 -3.23 8.89 -9.15
C VAL A 86 -4.38 7.92 -9.45
N ALA A 87 -5.63 8.39 -9.46
CA ALA A 87 -6.79 7.55 -9.75
C ALA A 87 -6.71 6.99 -11.18
N SER A 88 -6.31 7.83 -12.14
CA SER A 88 -6.11 7.46 -13.55
C SER A 88 -5.06 6.35 -13.72
N VAL A 89 -3.90 6.46 -13.08
CA VAL A 89 -2.83 5.45 -13.14
C VAL A 89 -3.30 4.12 -12.55
N VAL A 90 -3.95 4.14 -11.37
CA VAL A 90 -4.42 2.91 -10.74
C VAL A 90 -5.57 2.27 -11.54
N CYS A 91 -6.50 3.05 -12.09
CA CYS A 91 -7.54 2.56 -13.01
C CYS A 91 -6.92 1.89 -14.25
N ASN A 92 -5.93 2.52 -14.86
CA ASN A 92 -5.24 1.99 -16.03
C ASN A 92 -4.47 0.70 -15.72
N LEU A 93 -3.87 0.59 -14.54
CA LEU A 93 -3.27 -0.66 -14.06
C LEU A 93 -4.33 -1.74 -13.87
N ALA A 94 -5.41 -1.46 -13.13
CA ALA A 94 -6.48 -2.42 -12.88
C ALA A 94 -7.13 -2.95 -14.18
N ARG A 95 -7.19 -2.13 -15.24
CA ARG A 95 -7.65 -2.55 -16.57
C ARG A 95 -6.72 -3.59 -17.23
N ARG A 96 -5.40 -3.47 -17.02
CA ARG A 96 -4.39 -4.34 -17.63
C ARG A 96 -4.19 -5.65 -16.86
N LEU A 97 -4.51 -5.64 -15.57
CA LEU A 97 -4.36 -6.80 -14.70
C LEU A 97 -5.62 -7.67 -14.76
N GLU A 98 -5.38 -8.98 -14.82
CA GLU A 98 -6.43 -9.99 -14.71
C GLU A 98 -6.70 -10.28 -13.23
N TYR A 99 -7.99 -10.39 -12.90
CA TYR A 99 -8.51 -10.76 -11.59
C TYR A 99 -9.64 -11.75 -11.80
N VAL A 100 -9.99 -12.50 -10.75
CA VAL A 100 -11.07 -13.50 -10.78
C VAL A 100 -12.40 -12.88 -11.24
N GLY A 101 -12.70 -11.67 -10.78
CA GLY A 101 -13.93 -10.96 -11.11
C GLY A 101 -13.78 -9.44 -11.01
N PHE A 102 -14.88 -8.74 -11.30
CA PHE A 102 -14.93 -7.28 -11.20
C PHE A 102 -14.80 -6.81 -9.75
N ALA A 103 -15.39 -7.53 -8.78
CA ALA A 103 -15.25 -7.23 -7.36
C ALA A 103 -13.78 -7.21 -6.90
N GLU A 104 -13.01 -8.25 -7.21
CA GLU A 104 -11.59 -8.33 -6.88
C GLU A 104 -10.78 -7.18 -7.49
N LYS A 105 -11.07 -6.86 -8.76
CA LYS A 105 -10.43 -5.77 -9.49
C LYS A 105 -10.72 -4.41 -8.84
N ALA A 106 -11.98 -4.14 -8.52
CA ALA A 106 -12.42 -2.91 -7.87
C ALA A 106 -11.83 -2.77 -6.46
N ALA A 107 -11.80 -3.87 -5.70
CA ALA A 107 -11.22 -3.92 -4.36
C ALA A 107 -9.71 -3.68 -4.36
N ALA A 108 -8.97 -4.37 -5.23
CA ALA A 108 -7.54 -4.20 -5.37
C ALA A 108 -7.17 -2.77 -5.80
N LEU A 109 -7.89 -2.20 -6.78
CA LEU A 109 -7.73 -0.79 -7.17
C LEU A 109 -7.85 0.14 -5.97
N PHE A 110 -8.90 -0.02 -5.17
CA PHE A 110 -9.17 0.86 -4.04
C PHE A 110 -8.11 0.78 -2.94
N LEU A 111 -7.64 -0.43 -2.63
CA LEU A 111 -6.53 -0.62 -1.68
C LEU A 111 -5.23 -0.02 -2.21
N VAL A 112 -4.90 -0.26 -3.48
CA VAL A 112 -3.71 0.32 -4.13
C VAL A 112 -3.79 1.85 -4.13
N TYR A 113 -4.97 2.43 -4.39
CA TYR A 113 -5.17 3.87 -4.34
C TYR A 113 -4.85 4.44 -2.95
N ARG A 114 -5.44 3.88 -1.89
CA ARG A 114 -5.18 4.31 -0.50
C ARG A 114 -3.70 4.16 -0.12
N PHE A 115 -3.07 3.06 -0.52
CA PHE A 115 -1.65 2.83 -0.27
C PHE A 115 -0.75 3.85 -0.97
N ILE A 116 -1.04 4.16 -2.24
CA ILE A 116 -0.30 5.17 -3.00
C ILE A 116 -0.48 6.55 -2.36
N GLN A 117 -1.68 6.91 -1.92
CA GLN A 117 -1.90 8.19 -1.22
C GLN A 117 -1.02 8.34 0.00
N TRP A 118 -0.93 7.29 0.83
CA TRP A 118 -0.04 7.28 1.98
C TRP A 118 1.44 7.34 1.57
N GLN A 119 1.85 6.60 0.54
CA GLN A 119 3.22 6.68 0.05
C GLN A 119 3.56 8.07 -0.51
N ILE A 120 2.63 8.76 -1.15
CA ILE A 120 2.85 10.12 -1.64
C ILE A 120 2.97 11.11 -0.47
N SER A 121 2.04 11.03 0.49
CA SER A 121 1.98 11.91 1.66
C SER A 121 1.97 11.06 2.94
N PRO A 122 3.13 10.76 3.54
CA PRO A 122 3.26 9.87 4.70
C PRO A 122 2.82 10.60 5.98
N MET A 123 1.51 10.79 6.12
CA MET A 123 0.84 11.45 7.24
C MET A 123 -0.07 10.47 7.97
N LEU A 124 -0.43 10.79 9.22
CA LEU A 124 -1.33 9.95 10.00
C LEU A 124 -2.70 9.76 9.31
N GLU A 125 -3.24 10.82 8.69
CA GLU A 125 -4.52 10.78 7.99
C GLU A 125 -4.52 9.77 6.83
N THR A 126 -3.58 9.89 5.89
CA THR A 126 -3.48 8.96 4.75
C THR A 126 -3.17 7.53 5.18
N TYR A 127 -2.42 7.36 6.28
CA TYR A 127 -2.14 6.06 6.88
C TYR A 127 -3.38 5.42 7.50
N GLN A 128 -4.22 6.23 8.18
CA GLN A 128 -5.47 5.80 8.80
C GLN A 128 -6.54 5.45 7.76
N ASN A 129 -6.45 6.01 6.55
CA ASN A 129 -7.35 5.66 5.45
C ASN A 129 -7.18 4.22 4.97
N MET A 130 -6.02 3.59 5.21
CA MET A 130 -5.83 2.17 4.94
C MET A 130 -6.46 1.32 6.06
N PRO A 131 -7.03 0.15 5.72
CA PRO A 131 -7.40 -0.83 6.73
C PRO A 131 -6.21 -1.20 7.61
N ASP A 132 -6.47 -1.41 8.90
CA ASP A 132 -5.41 -1.69 9.89
C ASP A 132 -4.51 -2.86 9.47
N TRP A 133 -5.11 -3.92 8.91
CA TRP A 133 -4.41 -5.12 8.45
C TRP A 133 -3.60 -4.91 7.17
N PHE A 134 -3.86 -3.84 6.41
CA PHE A 134 -3.17 -3.53 5.16
C PHE A 134 -1.99 -2.58 5.35
N ARG A 135 -1.93 -1.88 6.49
CA ARG A 135 -0.80 -1.02 6.85
C ARG A 135 0.52 -1.80 6.86
N PRO A 136 1.66 -1.15 6.57
CA PRO A 136 2.97 -1.81 6.56
C PRO A 136 3.32 -2.39 7.93
N GLY A 137 3.79 -3.63 7.94
CA GLY A 137 4.39 -4.27 9.11
C GLY A 137 5.87 -3.91 9.31
N PRO A 138 6.49 -4.32 10.43
CA PRO A 138 7.90 -4.04 10.71
C PRO A 138 8.86 -4.50 9.60
N SER A 139 8.63 -5.68 9.01
CA SER A 139 9.46 -6.22 7.92
C SER A 139 9.50 -5.28 6.71
N GLN A 140 8.35 -4.71 6.34
CA GLN A 140 8.24 -3.76 5.24
C GLN A 140 8.95 -2.44 5.56
N LEU A 141 8.99 -2.02 6.82
CA LEU A 141 9.64 -0.77 7.24
C LEU A 141 11.17 -0.88 7.25
N THR A 142 11.73 -2.08 7.49
CA THR A 142 13.16 -2.27 7.70
C THR A 142 13.88 -2.99 6.57
N THR A 143 13.18 -3.78 5.77
CA THR A 143 13.78 -4.65 4.75
C THR A 143 13.34 -4.24 3.37
N ALA A 144 14.32 -4.06 2.48
CA ALA A 144 14.03 -3.66 1.12
C ALA A 144 13.34 -4.78 0.31
N HIS A 145 12.34 -4.43 -0.49
CA HIS A 145 11.48 -5.39 -1.19
C HIS A 145 10.79 -4.79 -2.44
N PRO A 146 10.26 -5.60 -3.38
CA PRO A 146 9.46 -5.12 -4.51
C PRO A 146 8.14 -4.49 -4.09
N PHE A 147 7.68 -3.45 -4.80
CA PHE A 147 6.49 -2.67 -4.42
C PHE A 147 5.25 -3.55 -4.29
N VAL A 148 5.04 -4.45 -5.25
CA VAL A 148 3.93 -5.42 -5.27
C VAL A 148 3.78 -6.22 -3.98
N THR A 149 4.87 -6.50 -3.27
CA THR A 149 4.81 -7.24 -2.01
C THR A 149 3.98 -6.51 -0.97
N SER A 150 4.03 -5.18 -0.95
CA SER A 150 3.24 -4.38 -0.01
C SER A 150 1.74 -4.39 -0.29
N LEU A 151 1.34 -4.83 -1.49
CA LEU A 151 -0.06 -4.88 -1.93
C LEU A 151 -0.77 -6.21 -1.60
N VAL A 152 -0.04 -7.18 -1.05
CA VAL A 152 -0.60 -8.47 -0.63
C VAL A 152 -1.43 -8.30 0.66
N ILE A 153 -2.56 -9.00 0.73
CA ILE A 153 -3.63 -8.77 1.72
C ILE A 153 -3.22 -9.16 3.15
N TRP A 154 -2.47 -10.25 3.31
CA TRP A 154 -2.11 -10.76 4.64
C TRP A 154 -0.72 -10.26 5.05
N GLY A 155 -0.66 -9.56 6.18
CA GLY A 155 0.60 -9.09 6.79
C GLY A 155 1.63 -10.21 6.97
N THR A 156 1.20 -11.35 7.50
CA THR A 156 2.04 -12.54 7.68
C THR A 156 2.55 -13.11 6.35
N LEU A 157 1.75 -13.08 5.29
CA LEU A 157 2.21 -13.49 3.96
C LEU A 157 3.25 -12.50 3.41
N ARG A 158 3.07 -11.19 3.64
CA ARG A 158 4.09 -10.18 3.29
C ARG A 158 5.40 -10.43 4.03
N ASP A 159 5.35 -10.78 5.31
CA ASP A 159 6.55 -11.13 6.10
C ASP A 159 7.28 -12.34 5.50
N VAL A 160 6.55 -13.40 5.13
CA VAL A 160 7.12 -14.57 4.44
C VAL A 160 7.74 -14.19 3.10
N MET A 161 7.04 -13.37 2.30
CA MET A 161 7.55 -12.91 1.02
C MET A 161 8.84 -12.09 1.16
N ILE A 162 8.91 -11.22 2.16
CA ILE A 162 10.09 -10.38 2.44
C ILE A 162 11.26 -11.23 2.98
N GLY A 163 10.97 -12.29 3.73
CA GLY A 163 11.96 -13.24 4.23
C GLY A 163 12.58 -14.12 3.15
N ASP A 164 11.82 -14.49 2.11
CA ASP A 164 12.29 -15.28 0.97
C ASP A 164 11.80 -14.70 -0.37
N GLN A 165 12.39 -13.56 -0.73
CA GLN A 165 12.00 -12.80 -1.92
C GLN A 165 12.34 -13.52 -3.23
N GLN A 166 13.37 -14.37 -3.23
CA GLN A 166 13.74 -15.15 -4.42
C GLN A 166 12.64 -16.16 -4.79
N LYS A 167 11.96 -16.72 -3.79
CA LYS A 167 10.87 -17.66 -3.99
C LYS A 167 9.54 -16.98 -4.23
N TYR A 168 9.23 -15.92 -3.47
CA TYR A 168 7.86 -15.40 -3.37
C TYR A 168 7.67 -14.00 -3.95
N ALA A 169 8.73 -13.28 -4.35
CA ALA A 169 8.61 -11.98 -5.02
C ALA A 169 8.83 -12.08 -6.54
N THR A 170 8.43 -13.21 -7.14
CA THR A 170 8.55 -13.49 -8.57
C THR A 170 7.29 -13.11 -9.33
N GLU A 171 7.40 -12.85 -10.64
CA GLU A 171 6.26 -12.55 -11.50
C GLU A 171 5.22 -13.69 -11.52
N GLU A 172 5.68 -14.95 -11.52
CA GLU A 172 4.81 -16.14 -11.44
C GLU A 172 4.00 -16.13 -10.14
N PHE A 173 4.63 -15.86 -9.00
CA PHE A 173 3.93 -15.84 -7.71
C PHE A 173 2.88 -14.72 -7.67
N ILE A 174 3.24 -13.51 -8.08
CA ILE A 174 2.35 -12.35 -8.06
C ILE A 174 1.16 -12.56 -9.02
N THR A 175 1.41 -13.08 -10.22
CA THR A 175 0.35 -13.40 -11.19
C THR A 175 -0.59 -14.46 -10.65
N THR A 176 -0.04 -15.54 -10.08
CA THR A 176 -0.83 -16.60 -9.46
C THR A 176 -1.67 -16.06 -8.31
N TYR A 177 -1.09 -15.23 -7.44
CA TYR A 177 -1.80 -14.55 -6.36
C TYR A 177 -2.97 -13.71 -6.88
N GLN A 178 -2.75 -12.85 -7.89
CA GLN A 178 -3.76 -11.99 -8.48
C GLN A 178 -4.93 -12.77 -9.11
N MET A 179 -4.62 -13.89 -9.76
CA MET A 179 -5.62 -14.77 -10.38
C MET A 179 -6.37 -15.65 -9.36
N CYS A 180 -5.92 -15.67 -8.11
CA CYS A 180 -6.48 -16.56 -7.08
C CYS A 180 -7.12 -15.82 -5.92
N ILE A 181 -6.81 -14.54 -5.73
CA ILE A 181 -7.37 -13.72 -4.65
C ILE A 181 -8.85 -13.43 -4.93
N THR A 182 -9.70 -13.63 -3.93
CA THR A 182 -11.13 -13.31 -3.94
C THR A 182 -11.46 -12.39 -2.77
N VAL A 183 -12.42 -11.50 -2.96
CA VAL A 183 -12.98 -10.63 -1.90
C VAL A 183 -14.33 -11.15 -1.39
N ASN A 184 -14.81 -12.29 -1.93
CA ASN A 184 -16.04 -12.98 -1.52
C ASN A 184 -17.24 -12.05 -1.39
N TRP A 185 -17.40 -11.13 -2.34
CA TRP A 185 -18.57 -10.24 -2.39
C TRP A 185 -19.83 -11.07 -2.64
N PRO A 186 -20.83 -11.05 -1.74
CA PRO A 186 -21.99 -11.93 -1.84
C PRO A 186 -23.13 -11.35 -2.69
N PHE A 187 -23.00 -10.11 -3.16
CA PHE A 187 -24.00 -9.41 -3.96
C PHE A 187 -23.52 -9.27 -5.42
N ARG A 188 -24.28 -8.53 -6.22
CA ARG A 188 -23.99 -8.41 -7.64
C ARG A 188 -22.96 -7.32 -7.89
N ASP A 189 -22.34 -7.35 -9.07
CA ASP A 189 -21.36 -6.33 -9.49
C ASP A 189 -21.99 -4.93 -9.61
N GLU A 190 -23.30 -4.85 -9.90
CA GLU A 190 -23.99 -3.55 -9.97
C GLU A 190 -24.09 -2.84 -8.61
N ASP A 191 -23.95 -3.58 -7.49
CA ASP A 191 -23.98 -3.04 -6.13
C ASP A 191 -22.61 -2.50 -5.66
N ILE A 192 -21.59 -2.60 -6.52
CA ILE A 192 -20.21 -2.19 -6.21
C ILE A 192 -20.00 -0.71 -6.49
N LEU A 193 -20.65 -0.16 -7.52
CA LEU A 193 -20.43 1.20 -7.99
C LEU A 193 -21.66 2.08 -7.81
N VAL A 194 -21.43 3.37 -7.56
CA VAL A 194 -22.48 4.39 -7.50
C VAL A 194 -21.98 5.70 -8.08
N PHE A 195 -22.86 6.42 -8.76
CA PHE A 195 -22.60 7.80 -9.18
C PHE A 195 -22.87 8.76 -8.02
N VAL A 196 -21.88 9.60 -7.71
CA VAL A 196 -22.00 10.70 -6.76
C VAL A 196 -21.73 12.00 -7.51
N GLY A 197 -22.79 12.68 -7.92
CA GLY A 197 -22.68 13.76 -8.90
C GLY A 197 -22.20 13.22 -10.25
N GLU A 198 -21.07 13.71 -10.75
CA GLU A 198 -20.46 13.24 -12.00
C GLU A 198 -19.39 12.16 -11.81
N GLU A 199 -19.01 11.84 -10.58
CA GLU A 199 -17.97 10.87 -10.27
C GLU A 199 -18.54 9.47 -10.07
N LEU A 200 -17.80 8.46 -10.55
CA LEU A 200 -18.13 7.06 -10.31
C LEU A 200 -17.28 6.55 -9.14
N ARG A 201 -17.91 6.09 -8.06
CA ARG A 201 -17.22 5.68 -6.83
C ARG A 201 -17.65 4.28 -6.40
N LEU A 202 -16.91 3.68 -5.47
CA LEU A 202 -17.36 2.48 -4.78
C LEU A 202 -18.50 2.82 -3.80
N THR A 203 -19.43 1.89 -3.60
CA THR A 203 -20.46 2.03 -2.56
C THR A 203 -19.86 1.84 -1.17
N ASP A 204 -20.45 2.50 -0.16
CA ASP A 204 -20.03 2.32 1.24
C ASP A 204 -20.17 0.88 1.72
N ALA A 205 -21.18 0.15 1.21
CA ALA A 205 -21.38 -1.26 1.50
C ALA A 205 -20.18 -2.09 1.02
N PHE A 206 -19.73 -1.85 -0.20
CA PHE A 206 -18.57 -2.54 -0.76
C PHE A 206 -17.27 -2.14 -0.07
N ILE A 207 -17.06 -0.86 0.26
CA ILE A 207 -15.88 -0.40 1.01
C ILE A 207 -15.79 -1.09 2.38
N ARG A 208 -16.88 -1.15 3.15
CA ARG A 208 -16.90 -1.86 4.44
C ARG A 208 -16.58 -3.35 4.30
N HIS A 209 -17.01 -3.95 3.20
CA HIS A 209 -16.73 -5.35 2.88
C HIS A 209 -15.25 -5.57 2.56
N ILE A 210 -14.64 -4.70 1.73
CA ILE A 210 -13.20 -4.69 1.43
C ILE A 210 -12.38 -4.56 2.71
N ASP A 211 -12.76 -3.62 3.59
CA ASP A 211 -12.01 -3.28 4.80
C ASP A 211 -12.04 -4.40 5.87
N THR A 212 -12.83 -5.46 5.67
CA THR A 212 -12.88 -6.64 6.53
C THR A 212 -11.99 -7.76 5.98
N GLN A 213 -10.79 -7.97 6.55
CA GLN A 213 -9.82 -8.97 6.05
C GLN A 213 -10.40 -10.39 5.95
N ALA A 214 -11.35 -10.75 6.82
CA ALA A 214 -11.98 -12.07 6.82
C ALA A 214 -12.80 -12.37 5.54
N ASN A 215 -13.15 -11.34 4.77
CA ASN A 215 -13.82 -11.49 3.48
C ASN A 215 -12.86 -11.85 2.35
N TRP A 216 -11.55 -11.79 2.58
CA TRP A 216 -10.55 -12.16 1.58
C TRP A 216 -10.15 -13.61 1.70
N SER A 217 -9.93 -14.27 0.56
CA SER A 217 -9.39 -15.63 0.51
C SER A 217 -8.65 -15.90 -0.80
N LEU A 218 -7.81 -16.91 -0.80
CA LEU A 218 -7.20 -17.46 -2.00
C LEU A 218 -7.93 -18.75 -2.39
N ASN A 219 -8.18 -18.94 -3.68
CA ASN A 219 -8.83 -20.13 -4.19
C ASN A 219 -7.90 -21.37 -4.22
N GLU A 220 -8.48 -22.53 -4.51
CA GLU A 220 -7.80 -23.83 -4.46
C GLU A 220 -6.51 -23.92 -5.30
N PRO A 221 -6.43 -23.40 -6.55
CA PRO A 221 -5.20 -23.39 -7.34
C PRO A 221 -3.97 -22.84 -6.58
N PHE A 222 -4.11 -21.72 -5.86
CA PHE A 222 -3.01 -21.16 -5.08
C PHE A 222 -2.61 -22.09 -3.94
N GLN A 223 -3.59 -22.68 -3.25
CA GLN A 223 -3.36 -23.60 -2.14
C GLN A 223 -2.59 -24.86 -2.58
N ARG A 224 -2.91 -25.41 -3.76
CA ARG A 224 -2.22 -26.57 -4.31
C ARG A 224 -0.77 -26.23 -4.69
N ARG A 225 -0.54 -25.01 -5.20
CA ARG A 225 0.78 -24.56 -5.66
C ARG A 225 1.72 -24.18 -4.51
N TYR A 226 1.17 -23.62 -3.43
CA TYR A 226 1.90 -23.15 -2.26
C TYR A 226 1.27 -23.68 -0.96
N PRO A 227 1.22 -25.00 -0.75
CA PRO A 227 0.57 -25.60 0.41
C PRO A 227 1.22 -25.21 1.74
N GLU A 228 2.49 -24.80 1.73
CA GLU A 228 3.20 -24.32 2.91
C GLU A 228 2.72 -22.96 3.43
N LEU A 229 1.92 -22.21 2.65
CA LEU A 229 1.43 -20.89 3.03
C LEU A 229 0.08 -20.91 3.76
N ARG A 230 -0.45 -22.10 4.09
CA ARG A 230 -1.76 -22.32 4.74
C ARG A 230 -1.98 -21.55 6.04
N ASP A 231 -0.92 -21.32 6.80
CA ASP A 231 -1.03 -20.68 8.11
C ASP A 231 -0.85 -19.16 8.04
N VAL A 232 -0.51 -18.61 6.86
CA VAL A 232 -0.21 -17.17 6.69
C VAL A 232 -1.18 -16.44 5.76
N CYS A 233 -2.12 -17.16 5.13
CA CYS A 233 -3.22 -16.60 4.37
C CYS A 233 -4.48 -17.47 4.49
N ARG A 234 -5.63 -16.89 4.15
CA ARG A 234 -6.92 -17.60 4.20
C ARG A 234 -7.22 -18.23 2.85
N PHE A 235 -7.74 -19.46 2.88
CA PHE A 235 -8.24 -20.18 1.71
C PHE A 235 -9.77 -20.29 1.74
N SER A 236 -10.39 -20.33 0.56
CA SER A 236 -11.83 -20.57 0.37
C SER A 236 -12.14 -22.04 0.18
#